data_AF-A0A2M4C1I0-F1
#
_entry.id   AF-A0A2M4C1I0-F1
#
_cell.length_a   1.000
_cell.length_b   1.000
_cell.length_c   1.000
_cell.angle_alpha   90.00
_cell.angle_beta   90.00
_cell.angle_gamma   90.00
#
_symmetry.space_group_name_H-M   'P 1'
#
loop_
_entity.id
_entity.type
_entity.pdbx_description
1 polymer ?
#
loop_
_entity_poly.entity_id
_entity_poly.type
_entity_poly.pdbx_seq_one_letter_code
_entity_poly.pdbx_strand_id
1 'polypeptide(L)'
;FNPSKPVLLSATTCERYLKCESGRACPMNCPPGLHFNAQRQICDWPFQACCDPRIECRPNPCDVGGPCNPGTPGPIYPPPPPPPPVYPPPPNPSLPCGGTGICSSSCPVDSRCPPFNPSKPVLLSATTCERYLKCESGRACPMNCPPGLHFNAQRQICDWPFQACCDP
;
A
#
# COMPACT_ATOMS: atom_id res chain seq x y z
N PHE A 1 -8.54 -22.49 8.50
CA PHE A 1 -7.81 -21.32 8.00
C PHE A 1 -7.85 -21.36 6.49
N ASN A 2 -8.60 -20.47 5.85
CA ASN A 2 -8.60 -20.37 4.39
C ASN A 2 -7.60 -19.25 4.01
N PRO A 3 -6.45 -19.57 3.40
CA PRO A 3 -5.37 -18.61 3.12
C PRO A 3 -5.74 -17.55 2.06
N SER A 4 -6.94 -17.63 1.47
CA SER A 4 -7.38 -16.75 0.38
C SER A 4 -7.99 -15.43 0.82
N LYS A 5 -8.30 -15.22 2.12
CA LYS A 5 -8.79 -13.92 2.62
C LYS A 5 -7.68 -13.22 3.43
N PRO A 6 -7.16 -12.07 2.97
CA PRO A 6 -6.16 -11.32 3.73
C PRO A 6 -6.76 -10.88 5.07
N VAL A 7 -5.98 -11.02 6.15
CA VAL A 7 -6.38 -10.59 7.49
C VAL A 7 -6.05 -9.11 7.63
N LEU A 8 -7.02 -8.27 7.99
CA LEU A 8 -6.80 -6.84 8.23
C LEU A 8 -6.79 -6.58 9.74
N LEU A 9 -5.75 -5.91 10.24
CA LEU A 9 -5.61 -5.55 11.64
C LEU A 9 -5.73 -4.03 11.82
N SER A 10 -6.12 -3.59 13.00
CA SER A 10 -6.10 -2.17 13.34
C SER A 10 -4.68 -1.63 13.38
N ALA A 11 -4.49 -0.41 12.87
CA ALA A 11 -3.26 0.35 13.03
C ALA A 11 -3.35 1.29 14.24
N THR A 12 -2.26 1.99 14.56
CA THR A 12 -2.21 3.00 15.63
C THR A 12 -3.10 4.21 15.35
N THR A 13 -3.33 4.53 14.07
CA THR A 13 -4.19 5.62 13.60
C THR A 13 -5.41 5.07 12.90
N CYS A 14 -6.59 5.64 13.15
CA CYS A 14 -7.85 5.14 12.61
C CYS A 14 -7.97 5.24 11.09
N GLU A 15 -7.26 6.19 10.48
CA GLU A 15 -7.17 6.36 9.03
C GLU A 15 -6.30 5.28 8.36
N ARG A 16 -5.72 4.35 9.13
CA ARG A 16 -4.83 3.31 8.62
C ARG A 16 -5.24 1.93 9.14
N TYR A 17 -4.85 0.90 8.40
CA TYR A 17 -5.00 -0.50 8.79
C TYR A 17 -3.79 -1.30 8.33
N LEU A 18 -3.58 -2.46 8.94
CA LEU A 18 -2.50 -3.37 8.58
C LEU A 18 -3.08 -4.53 7.77
N LYS A 19 -2.67 -4.66 6.50
CA LYS A 19 -2.99 -5.84 5.72
C LYS A 19 -1.94 -6.92 5.96
N CYS A 20 -2.37 -8.04 6.50
CA CYS A 20 -1.53 -9.21 6.73
C CYS A 20 -1.61 -10.19 5.57
N GLU A 21 -0.48 -10.42 4.91
CA GLU A 21 -0.35 -11.41 3.84
C GLU A 21 0.96 -12.19 4.04
N SER A 22 0.88 -13.52 4.05
CA SER A 22 2.06 -14.39 4.21
C SER A 22 2.95 -14.06 5.42
N GLY A 23 2.35 -13.66 6.55
CA GLY A 23 3.06 -13.36 7.80
C GLY A 23 3.68 -11.97 7.89
N ARG A 24 3.43 -11.07 6.93
CA ARG A 24 3.84 -9.66 6.99
C ARG A 24 2.63 -8.75 7.10
N ALA A 25 2.72 -7.75 7.98
CA ALA A 25 1.71 -6.71 8.17
C ALA A 25 2.18 -5.43 7.46
N CYS A 26 1.55 -5.07 6.34
CA CYS A 26 1.83 -3.82 5.64
C CYS A 26 0.81 -2.74 6.06
N PRO A 27 1.24 -1.53 6.43
CA PRO A 27 0.34 -0.41 6.66
C PRO A 27 -0.29 0.06 5.35
N MET A 28 -1.60 0.31 5.41
CA MET A 28 -2.42 0.80 4.32
C MET A 28 -3.25 1.97 4.82
N ASN A 29 -3.44 2.99 3.98
CA ASN A 29 -4.33 4.10 4.29
C ASN A 29 -5.77 3.79 3.86
N CYS A 30 -6.73 4.19 4.68
CA CYS A 30 -8.12 4.30 4.26
C CYS A 30 -8.30 5.48 3.31
N PRO A 31 -9.35 5.47 2.47
CA PRO A 31 -9.75 6.64 1.71
C PRO A 31 -9.93 7.86 2.66
N PRO A 32 -9.68 9.09 2.17
CA PRO A 32 -9.77 10.28 2.99
C PRO A 32 -11.11 10.38 3.75
N GLY A 33 -11.04 10.59 5.06
CA GLY A 33 -12.21 10.74 5.93
C GLY A 33 -12.87 9.42 6.37
N LEU A 34 -12.33 8.26 6.00
CA LEU A 34 -12.81 6.96 6.48
C LEU A 34 -11.87 6.36 7.53
N HIS A 35 -12.44 5.60 8.46
CA HIS A 35 -11.71 4.90 9.50
C HIS A 35 -11.81 3.38 9.30
N PHE A 36 -10.76 2.66 9.71
CA PHE A 36 -10.78 1.21 9.63
C PHE A 36 -11.75 0.59 10.64
N ASN A 37 -12.73 -0.14 10.13
CA ASN A 37 -13.66 -0.94 10.92
C ASN A 37 -13.12 -2.37 11.05
N ALA A 38 -12.52 -2.68 12.21
CA ALA A 38 -11.90 -3.98 12.47
C ALA A 38 -12.91 -5.14 12.47
N GLN A 39 -14.16 -4.86 12.84
CA GLN A 39 -15.24 -5.87 12.88
C GLN A 39 -15.70 -6.24 11.47
N ARG A 40 -15.86 -5.25 10.59
CA ARG A 40 -16.29 -5.45 9.19
C ARG A 40 -15.13 -5.71 8.22
N GLN A 41 -13.89 -5.49 8.66
CA GLN A 41 -12.66 -5.63 7.84
C GLN A 41 -12.69 -4.73 6.59
N ILE A 42 -13.15 -3.48 6.75
CA ILE A 42 -13.26 -2.47 5.69
C ILE A 42 -12.97 -1.07 6.24
N CYS A 43 -12.70 -0.10 5.37
CA CYS A 43 -12.78 1.31 5.74
C CYS A 43 -14.25 1.76 5.71
N ASP A 44 -14.69 2.37 6.81
CA ASP A 44 -16.07 2.74 7.07
C ASP A 44 -16.14 4.16 7.63
N TRP A 45 -17.33 4.68 7.83
CA TRP A 45 -17.49 5.99 8.46
C TRP A 45 -16.97 5.97 9.91
N PRO A 46 -16.30 7.05 10.38
CA PRO A 46 -15.70 7.09 11.71
C PRO A 46 -16.62 6.68 12.87
N PHE A 47 -17.88 7.13 12.84
CA PHE A 47 -18.89 6.79 13.86
C PHE A 47 -19.33 5.31 13.81
N GLN A 48 -19.20 4.62 12.67
CA GLN A 48 -19.49 3.18 12.57
C GLN A 48 -18.26 2.32 12.85
N ALA A 49 -17.08 2.79 12.44
CA ALA A 49 -15.81 2.12 12.67
C ALA A 49 -15.43 2.09 14.15
N CYS A 50 -15.90 3.07 14.93
CA CYS A 50 -15.68 3.18 16.38
C CYS A 50 -14.20 3.08 16.81
N CYS A 51 -13.30 3.48 15.92
CA CYS A 51 -11.87 3.46 16.19
C CYS A 51 -11.41 4.70 16.98
N ASP A 52 -11.98 5.87 16.70
CA ASP A 52 -11.57 7.13 17.32
C ASP A 52 -12.47 7.44 18.54
N PRO A 53 -11.92 7.49 19.77
CA PRO A 53 -12.70 7.78 20.98
C PRO A 53 -13.25 9.21 21.03
N ARG A 54 -12.79 10.12 20.16
CA ARG A 54 -13.29 11.50 20.07
C ARG A 54 -14.59 11.60 19.29
N ILE A 55 -14.94 10.56 18.53
CA ILE A 55 -16.13 10.52 17.68
C ILE A 55 -17.15 9.61 18.38
N GLU A 56 -18.40 10.09 18.46
CA GLU A 56 -19.48 9.29 19.03
C GLU A 56 -19.68 7.99 18.23
N CYS A 57 -19.46 6.86 18.90
CA CYS A 57 -19.59 5.53 18.30
C CYS A 57 -21.08 5.16 18.19
N ARG A 58 -21.55 5.00 16.94
CA ARG A 58 -22.90 4.59 16.56
C ARG A 58 -22.81 3.36 15.63
N PRO A 59 -22.41 2.19 16.16
CA PRO A 59 -22.31 0.97 15.38
C PRO A 59 -23.71 0.48 15.01
N ASN A 60 -23.84 -0.17 13.86
CA ASN A 60 -25.12 -0.71 13.43
C ASN A 60 -25.51 -1.89 14.37
N PRO A 61 -26.70 -1.89 15.00
CA PRO A 61 -27.12 -2.97 15.90
C PRO A 61 -27.06 -4.37 15.28
N CYS A 62 -27.20 -4.45 13.95
CA CYS A 62 -27.11 -5.70 13.18
C CYS A 62 -25.70 -6.32 13.15
N ASP A 63 -24.64 -5.52 13.34
CA ASP A 63 -23.26 -6.01 13.28
C ASP A 63 -22.81 -6.59 14.64
N VAL A 64 -23.36 -6.09 15.76
CA VAL A 64 -22.91 -6.39 17.15
C VAL A 64 -23.70 -7.54 17.80
N GLY A 65 -24.46 -8.31 17.01
CA GLY A 65 -25.27 -9.43 17.53
C GLY A 65 -26.49 -8.99 18.36
N GLY A 66 -26.92 -7.74 18.22
CA GLY A 66 -28.17 -7.26 18.81
C GLY A 66 -29.40 -7.77 18.05
N PRO A 67 -30.61 -7.66 18.61
CA PRO A 67 -31.83 -7.99 17.89
C PRO A 67 -31.97 -7.02 16.71
N CYS A 68 -31.81 -7.53 15.49
CA CYS A 68 -32.11 -6.81 14.26
C CYS A 68 -33.61 -6.50 14.26
N ASN A 69 -34.03 -5.37 14.85
CA ASN A 69 -35.42 -4.98 14.85
C ASN A 69 -35.71 -4.31 13.49
N PRO A 70 -36.53 -4.89 12.60
CA PRO A 70 -36.73 -4.36 11.25
C PRO A 70 -37.50 -3.02 11.19
N GLY A 71 -37.84 -2.45 12.35
CA GLY A 71 -38.81 -1.34 12.48
C GLY A 71 -38.23 0.05 12.75
N THR A 72 -36.93 0.18 13.03
CA THR A 72 -36.29 1.51 13.12
C THR A 72 -35.39 1.69 11.92
N PRO A 73 -35.74 2.58 10.96
CA PRO A 73 -34.79 3.04 9.98
C PRO A 73 -33.63 3.68 10.74
N GLY A 74 -32.51 2.98 10.82
CA GLY A 74 -31.25 3.64 11.09
C GLY A 74 -31.07 4.75 10.05
N PRO A 75 -30.37 5.85 10.37
CA PRO A 75 -30.04 6.84 9.36
C PRO A 75 -29.41 6.14 8.16
N ILE A 76 -30.05 6.28 6.99
CA ILE A 76 -29.55 5.72 5.73
C ILE A 76 -28.37 6.58 5.33
N TYR A 77 -27.17 6.18 5.73
CA TYR A 77 -25.95 6.78 5.22
C TYR A 77 -25.65 6.18 3.84
N PRO A 78 -25.15 6.97 2.89
CA PRO A 78 -24.63 6.42 1.66
C PRO A 78 -23.51 5.42 2.00
N PRO A 79 -23.42 4.28 1.29
CA PRO A 79 -22.30 3.37 1.45
C PRO A 79 -21.01 4.16 1.24
N PRO A 80 -19.92 3.84 1.98
CA PRO A 80 -18.62 4.45 1.72
C PRO A 80 -18.29 4.27 0.23
N PRO A 81 -17.65 5.28 -0.40
CA PRO A 81 -17.32 5.20 -1.81
C PRO A 81 -16.54 3.91 -2.07
N PRO A 82 -16.82 3.20 -3.18
CA PRO A 82 -16.05 2.03 -3.53
C PRO A 82 -14.56 2.42 -3.57
N PRO A 83 -13.66 1.49 -3.20
CA PRO A 83 -12.23 1.75 -3.32
C PRO A 83 -11.94 2.21 -4.76
N PRO A 84 -11.04 3.19 -4.95
CA PRO A 84 -10.72 3.68 -6.27
C PRO A 84 -10.33 2.48 -7.15
N PRO A 85 -10.88 2.36 -8.37
CA PRO A 85 -10.52 1.29 -9.29
C PRO A 85 -8.99 1.26 -9.45
N VAL A 86 -8.40 0.09 -9.24
CA VAL A 86 -6.98 -0.14 -9.52
C VAL A 86 -6.84 -0.16 -11.04
N TYR A 87 -6.67 1.01 -11.64
CA TYR A 87 -6.41 1.10 -13.07
C TYR A 87 -4.98 0.63 -13.33
N PRO A 88 -4.76 -0.32 -14.26
CA PRO A 88 -3.44 -0.47 -14.84
C PRO A 88 -3.10 0.88 -15.50
N PRO A 89 -1.99 1.52 -15.12
CA PRO A 89 -1.64 2.80 -15.69
C PRO A 89 -1.35 2.65 -17.19
N PRO A 90 -1.55 3.74 -17.97
CA PRO A 90 -1.30 3.72 -19.40
C PRO A 90 0.15 3.30 -19.68
N PRO A 91 0.44 2.61 -20.80
CA PRO A 91 1.81 2.36 -21.22
C PRO A 91 2.49 3.71 -21.43
N ASN A 92 3.41 4.07 -20.53
CA ASN A 92 4.10 5.35 -20.61
C ASN A 92 5.19 5.27 -21.69
N PRO A 93 5.18 6.14 -22.73
CA PRO A 93 6.18 6.16 -23.80
C PRO A 93 7.54 6.74 -23.42
N SER A 94 7.78 7.11 -22.15
CA SER A 94 9.03 7.76 -21.74
C SER A 94 9.98 6.80 -21.01
N LEU A 95 10.73 6.05 -21.82
CA LEU A 95 12.03 5.48 -21.43
C LEU A 95 13.03 6.63 -21.15
N PRO A 96 13.76 6.57 -20.03
CA PRO A 96 15.12 7.10 -20.01
C PRO A 96 16.17 5.99 -19.81
N CYS A 97 15.79 4.71 -19.82
CA CYS A 97 16.74 3.59 -19.90
C CYS A 97 16.01 2.37 -20.48
N GLY A 98 16.06 2.20 -21.80
CA GLY A 98 15.67 0.95 -22.44
C GLY A 98 16.71 0.48 -23.45
N GLY A 99 16.97 -0.82 -23.37
CA GLY A 99 17.55 -1.62 -24.45
C GLY A 99 19.05 -1.48 -24.64
N THR A 100 19.56 -0.29 -24.93
CA THR A 100 20.89 -0.18 -25.55
C THR A 100 21.45 1.23 -25.39
N GLY A 101 22.34 1.46 -24.42
CA GLY A 101 23.23 2.63 -24.43
C GLY A 101 23.04 3.65 -23.30
N ILE A 102 23.90 3.52 -22.28
CA ILE A 102 24.45 4.56 -21.39
C ILE A 102 23.44 5.35 -20.53
N CYS A 103 23.17 4.83 -19.33
CA CYS A 103 22.59 5.58 -18.20
C CYS A 103 23.67 6.20 -17.29
N SER A 104 24.95 6.19 -17.67
CA SER A 104 26.09 6.52 -16.78
C SER A 104 26.23 7.99 -16.39
N SER A 105 25.51 8.92 -17.03
CA SER A 105 25.72 10.36 -16.82
C SER A 105 24.85 10.97 -15.70
N SER A 106 23.86 10.24 -15.17
CA SER A 106 22.90 10.77 -14.19
C SER A 106 22.77 9.92 -12.91
N CYS A 107 23.65 8.95 -12.70
CA CYS A 107 23.66 8.14 -11.48
C CYS A 107 24.55 8.77 -10.39
N PRO A 108 23.98 9.26 -9.27
CA PRO A 108 24.76 9.75 -8.14
C PRO A 108 25.61 8.63 -7.53
N VAL A 109 26.76 9.00 -6.98
CA VAL A 109 27.56 8.10 -6.14
C VAL A 109 26.77 7.81 -4.87
N ASP A 110 26.67 6.54 -4.48
CA ASP A 110 25.96 6.11 -3.28
C ASP A 110 26.81 5.08 -2.56
N SER A 111 27.16 5.34 -1.30
CA SER A 111 28.02 4.46 -0.50
C SER A 111 27.37 3.11 -0.16
N ARG A 112 26.06 2.97 -0.38
CA ARG A 112 25.34 1.68 -0.25
C ARG A 112 25.56 0.79 -1.47
N CYS A 113 26.06 1.34 -2.58
CA CYS A 113 26.38 0.56 -3.77
C CYS A 113 27.81 0.00 -3.71
N PRO A 114 28.02 -1.27 -4.06
CA PRO A 114 29.35 -1.86 -4.09
C PRO A 114 30.22 -1.18 -5.17
N PRO A 115 31.54 -1.01 -4.94
CA PRO A 115 32.45 -0.39 -5.91
C PRO A 115 32.51 -1.11 -7.26
N PHE A 116 32.21 -2.41 -7.27
CA PHE A 116 32.21 -3.26 -8.46
C PHE A 116 30.84 -3.93 -8.63
N ASN A 117 30.45 -4.20 -9.87
CA ASN A 117 29.21 -4.89 -10.20
C ASN A 117 29.30 -6.38 -9.80
N PRO A 118 28.52 -6.84 -8.81
CA PRO A 118 28.47 -8.26 -8.45
C PRO A 118 27.61 -9.05 -9.46
N SER A 119 27.72 -10.38 -9.44
CA SER A 119 26.95 -11.27 -10.34
C SER A 119 25.44 -11.19 -10.14
N LYS A 120 24.97 -10.79 -8.95
CA LYS A 120 23.56 -10.47 -8.69
C LYS A 120 23.40 -8.95 -8.60
N PRO A 121 22.48 -8.33 -9.36
CA PRO A 121 22.29 -6.89 -9.30
C PRO A 121 21.83 -6.47 -7.90
N VAL A 122 22.42 -5.40 -7.37
CA VAL A 122 22.02 -4.80 -6.09
C VAL A 122 20.97 -3.74 -6.36
N LEU A 123 19.76 -3.93 -5.83
CA LEU A 123 18.66 -2.97 -5.92
C LEU A 123 18.36 -2.41 -4.52
N LEU A 124 18.30 -1.08 -4.42
CA LEU A 124 18.04 -0.37 -3.17
C LEU A 124 16.69 0.37 -3.25
N SER A 125 16.09 0.63 -2.10
CA SER A 125 14.89 1.46 -2.01
C SER A 125 15.20 2.92 -2.35
N ALA A 126 14.31 3.54 -3.13
CA ALA A 126 14.33 4.98 -3.36
C ALA A 126 13.49 5.71 -2.30
N THR A 127 13.48 7.04 -2.37
CA THR A 127 12.66 7.90 -1.50
C THR A 127 11.16 7.77 -1.80
N THR A 128 10.79 7.46 -3.05
CA THR A 128 9.41 7.21 -3.47
C THR A 128 9.22 5.73 -3.78
N CYS A 129 8.07 5.17 -3.40
CA CYS A 129 7.77 3.75 -3.57
C CYS A 129 7.73 3.30 -5.04
N GLU A 130 7.39 4.22 -5.95
CA GLU A 130 7.34 4.00 -7.39
C GLU A 130 8.73 3.88 -8.04
N ARG A 131 9.82 4.04 -7.28
CA ARG A 131 11.19 4.03 -7.77
C ARG A 131 12.06 3.09 -6.97
N TYR A 132 13.13 2.63 -7.60
CA TYR A 132 14.21 1.88 -6.96
C TYR A 132 15.55 2.35 -7.51
N LEU A 133 16.63 2.08 -6.79
CA LEU A 133 17.97 2.41 -7.24
C LEU A 133 18.66 1.13 -7.67
N LYS A 134 19.17 1.10 -8.90
CA LYS A 134 20.03 0.02 -9.38
C LYS A 134 21.48 0.43 -9.22
N CYS A 135 22.28 -0.39 -8.53
CA CYS A 135 23.70 -0.12 -8.39
C CYS A 135 24.49 -0.48 -9.64
N GLU A 136 25.40 0.41 -10.02
CA GLU A 136 26.33 0.27 -11.14
C GLU A 136 27.70 0.83 -10.71
N SER A 137 28.64 -0.05 -10.34
CA SER A 137 30.03 0.30 -9.97
C SER A 137 30.16 1.50 -9.02
N GLY A 138 29.54 1.42 -7.84
CA GLY A 138 29.56 2.45 -6.79
C GLY A 138 28.56 3.60 -6.99
N ARG A 139 27.71 3.54 -8.03
CA ARG A 139 26.69 4.56 -8.33
C ARG A 139 25.28 3.98 -8.23
N ALA A 140 24.34 4.76 -7.71
CA ALA A 140 22.94 4.40 -7.61
C ALA A 140 22.13 5.06 -8.74
N CYS A 141 21.72 4.27 -9.72
CA CYS A 141 20.91 4.76 -10.84
C CYS A 141 19.42 4.67 -10.50
N PRO A 142 18.66 5.79 -10.48
CA PRO A 142 17.25 5.75 -10.16
C PRO A 142 16.42 5.21 -11.31
N MET A 143 15.76 4.09 -11.06
CA MET A 143 14.84 3.40 -11.97
C MET A 143 13.40 3.59 -11.47
N ASN A 144 12.44 3.58 -12.39
CA ASN A 144 11.03 3.57 -12.04
C ASN A 144 10.53 2.12 -12.07
N CYS A 145 9.65 1.79 -11.14
CA CYS A 145 8.84 0.58 -11.26
C CYS A 145 7.84 0.71 -12.40
N PRO A 146 7.37 -0.42 -12.95
CA PRO A 146 6.18 -0.41 -13.79
C PRO A 146 5.08 0.33 -13.03
N PRO A 147 4.32 1.21 -13.71
CA PRO A 147 3.47 2.11 -12.99
C PRO A 147 2.38 1.35 -12.21
N GLY A 148 2.02 1.85 -11.03
CA GLY A 148 1.12 1.17 -10.08
C GLY A 148 1.78 0.06 -9.24
N LEU A 149 3.04 -0.28 -9.51
CA LEU A 149 3.84 -1.17 -8.69
C LEU A 149 4.85 -0.39 -7.86
N HIS A 150 5.13 -0.91 -6.67
CA HIS A 150 6.10 -0.35 -5.75
C HIS A 150 7.29 -1.30 -5.58
N PHE A 151 8.47 -0.74 -5.31
CA PHE A 151 9.66 -1.55 -5.14
C PHE A 151 9.60 -2.39 -3.84
N ASN A 152 9.62 -3.71 -4.01
CA ASN A 152 9.71 -4.66 -2.92
C ASN A 152 11.18 -4.99 -2.64
N ALA A 153 11.77 -4.31 -1.65
CA ALA A 153 13.19 -4.47 -1.29
C ALA A 153 13.56 -5.90 -0.87
N GLN A 154 12.62 -6.68 -0.34
CA GLN A 154 12.89 -8.06 0.08
C GLN A 154 12.91 -9.04 -1.11
N ARG A 155 12.00 -8.83 -2.08
CA ARG A 155 11.93 -9.65 -3.29
C ARG A 155 12.83 -9.15 -4.41
N GLN A 156 13.39 -7.94 -4.27
CA GLN A 156 14.21 -7.27 -5.28
C GLN A 156 13.47 -7.14 -6.63
N ILE A 157 12.18 -6.82 -6.57
CA ILE A 157 11.29 -6.68 -7.73
C ILE A 157 10.27 -5.57 -7.48
N CYS A 158 9.69 -5.01 -8.55
CA CYS A 158 8.49 -4.19 -8.43
C CYS A 158 7.26 -5.09 -8.25
N ASP A 159 6.51 -4.83 -7.20
CA ASP A 159 5.42 -5.65 -6.72
C ASP A 159 4.20 -4.77 -6.42
N TRP A 160 3.04 -5.37 -6.15
CA TRP A 160 1.89 -4.57 -5.77
C TRP A 160 2.16 -3.77 -4.49
N PRO A 161 1.63 -2.54 -4.33
CA PRO A 161 1.89 -1.67 -3.17
C PRO A 161 1.74 -2.39 -1.82
N PHE A 162 0.68 -3.19 -1.69
CA PHE A 162 0.39 -3.97 -0.50
C PHE A 162 1.33 -5.15 -0.28
N GLN A 163 2.06 -5.64 -1.29
CA GLN A 163 3.08 -6.70 -1.13
C GLN A 163 4.48 -6.11 -0.96
N ALA A 164 4.72 -4.94 -1.56
CA ALA A 164 5.93 -4.16 -1.37
C ALA A 164 6.03 -3.54 0.04
N CYS A 165 4.91 -3.48 0.78
CA CYS A 165 4.78 -2.75 2.06
C CYS A 165 5.35 -1.33 1.97
N CYS A 166 5.12 -0.66 0.85
CA CYS A 166 5.58 0.71 0.61
C CYS A 166 4.35 1.53 0.25
N ASP A 167 4.03 2.53 1.05
CA ASP A 167 2.91 3.46 0.84
C ASP A 167 3.52 4.87 0.74
N PRO A 168 3.21 5.66 -0.31
CA PRO A 168 3.79 7.00 -0.54
C PRO A 168 3.60 7.99 0.61
#